data_AF-A0A426CGD1-F1
#
_entry.id   AF-A0A426CGD1-F1
#
_cell.length_a   1.000
_cell.length_b   1.000
_cell.length_c   1.000
_cell.angle_alpha   90.00
_cell.angle_beta   90.00
_cell.angle_gamma   90.00
#
_symmetry.space_group_name_H-M   'P 1'
#
loop_
_entity.id
_entity.type
_entity.pdbx_description
1 polymer ?
#
loop_
_entity_poly.entity_id
_entity_poly.type
_entity_poly.pdbx_seq_one_letter_code
_entity_poly.pdbx_strand_id
1 'polypeptide(L)'
;MNHVATFFALTLFVSSFSCIAAPKPAALFSEHAVLQQGKPVPVWGTANPGENIRVSWRDVSAETITGDDARWRVILPALPSGQSADLIIAGDDSTLTIPDVIAGDVWLCSGQSNMVWHVNQAEGGRDDAKTANFPALRHFKVTRAKSPTPLTELEGEWQVASPKTVRGWSAVAFYFGRALLQQRGGTPVGLINTAWSGTDIEAWISSESIDTSPAGPAVRARWRELATDYPARAQKHKTDFAAWEKARAEAEVAGTLANFKQRKPRAPVGPGSSSEPSVIFNGEIHPLIPYALAGMIWYQGENNTPRSSEYAALQRSLIRDWRARWDSPSLPFLYVQLPNYAASRTNRLAPAGQPFAMNKPASCPNPRPAWPSPSTSASLARSIRSKSVKSANALPCSPAPLPAVKKMCRPARVCSTPSLTQKTQGSD
;
A
#
# COMPACT_ATOMS: atom_id res chain seq x y z
N MET A 1 41.61 39.79 -64.25
CA MET A 1 40.58 40.28 -63.32
C MET A 1 40.32 39.15 -62.34
N ASN A 2 40.84 39.25 -61.12
CA ASN A 2 40.79 38.15 -60.15
C ASN A 2 39.98 38.63 -58.94
N HIS A 3 38.75 38.14 -58.81
CA HIS A 3 37.87 38.51 -57.70
C HIS A 3 38.17 37.62 -56.50
N VAL A 4 38.62 38.23 -55.39
CA VAL A 4 38.72 37.57 -54.09
C VAL A 4 37.34 37.60 -53.44
N ALA A 5 36.76 36.43 -53.19
CA ALA A 5 35.46 36.30 -52.53
C ALA A 5 35.63 36.13 -51.01
N THR A 6 35.44 37.21 -50.26
CA THR A 6 35.53 37.20 -48.79
C THR A 6 34.28 36.56 -48.18
N PHE A 7 34.39 35.32 -47.68
CA PHE A 7 33.33 34.68 -46.91
C PHE A 7 33.24 35.29 -45.50
N PHE A 8 32.11 35.92 -45.18
CA PHE A 8 31.76 36.29 -43.81
C PHE A 8 31.16 35.08 -43.08
N ALA A 9 31.88 34.56 -42.08
CA ALA A 9 31.36 33.53 -41.19
C ALA A 9 30.45 34.16 -40.13
N LEU A 10 29.12 33.98 -40.27
CA LEU A 10 28.14 34.46 -39.30
C LEU A 10 28.07 33.46 -38.12
N THR A 11 28.87 33.69 -37.09
CA THR A 11 28.89 32.85 -35.88
C THR A 11 27.58 32.99 -35.10
N LEU A 12 26.67 32.03 -35.29
CA LEU A 12 25.38 32.01 -34.61
C LEU A 12 25.59 31.66 -33.12
N PHE A 13 25.55 32.66 -32.25
CA PHE A 13 25.74 32.48 -30.82
C PHE A 13 24.48 31.88 -30.18
N VAL A 14 24.39 30.54 -30.20
CA VAL A 14 23.30 29.81 -29.55
C VAL A 14 23.50 29.88 -28.04
N SER A 15 22.89 30.88 -27.40
CA SER A 15 22.80 30.97 -25.95
C SER A 15 21.96 29.82 -25.41
N SER A 16 22.62 28.74 -25.00
CA SER A 16 22.01 27.63 -24.28
C SER A 16 21.49 28.11 -22.92
N PHE A 17 20.23 28.53 -22.89
CA PHE A 17 19.48 28.67 -21.65
C PHE A 17 19.30 27.27 -21.05
N SER A 18 20.23 26.86 -20.18
CA SER A 18 20.03 25.74 -19.28
C SER A 18 18.80 26.03 -18.44
N CYS A 19 17.70 25.32 -18.74
CA CYS A 19 16.51 25.35 -17.89
C CYS A 19 16.90 24.68 -16.57
N ILE A 20 17.13 25.48 -15.52
CA ILE A 20 17.48 24.97 -14.19
C ILE A 20 16.25 24.26 -13.65
N ALA A 21 16.22 22.94 -13.82
CA ALA A 21 15.15 22.10 -13.30
C ALA A 21 15.31 22.01 -11.78
N ALA A 22 14.27 22.43 -11.04
CA ALA A 22 14.25 22.32 -9.59
C ALA A 22 14.36 20.84 -9.14
N PRO A 23 14.96 20.55 -7.97
CA PRO A 23 15.10 19.20 -7.45
C PRO A 23 13.78 18.44 -7.43
N LYS A 24 13.74 17.32 -8.16
CA LYS A 24 12.58 16.45 -8.30
C LYS A 24 12.71 15.27 -7.33
N PRO A 25 11.99 15.25 -6.20
CA PRO A 25 12.00 14.11 -5.29
C PRO A 25 11.29 12.89 -5.90
N ALA A 26 11.53 11.71 -5.34
CA ALA A 26 10.74 10.52 -5.62
C ALA A 26 9.27 10.72 -5.17
N ALA A 27 8.31 10.11 -5.89
CA ALA A 27 6.86 10.35 -5.71
C ALA A 27 6.30 10.10 -4.30
N LEU A 28 7.02 9.35 -3.45
CA LEU A 28 6.70 9.13 -2.04
C LEU A 28 6.81 10.40 -1.17
N PHE A 29 7.51 11.44 -1.65
CA PHE A 29 7.64 12.75 -1.03
C PHE A 29 6.75 13.75 -1.78
N SER A 30 5.44 13.64 -1.53
CA SER A 30 4.38 14.46 -2.11
C SER A 30 3.43 14.96 -1.01
N GLU A 31 2.47 15.82 -1.36
CA GLU A 31 1.48 16.34 -0.39
C GLU A 31 0.82 15.18 0.37
N HIS A 32 0.52 15.40 1.65
CA HIS A 32 0.01 14.38 2.59
C HIS A 32 0.99 13.25 2.95
N ALA A 33 2.28 13.27 2.57
CA ALA A 33 3.21 12.18 2.89
C ALA A 33 3.35 11.86 4.40
N VAL A 34 3.65 10.58 4.71
CA VAL A 34 3.97 10.13 6.08
C VAL A 34 5.41 9.64 6.14
N LEU A 35 6.28 10.41 6.78
CA LEU A 35 7.67 10.04 7.06
C LEU A 35 7.75 9.18 8.32
N GLN A 36 8.75 8.31 8.41
CA GLN A 36 8.92 7.44 9.57
C GLN A 36 9.49 8.18 10.79
N GLN A 37 8.79 8.13 11.92
CA GLN A 37 9.29 8.65 13.20
C GLN A 37 10.45 7.81 13.76
N GLY A 38 11.26 8.39 14.64
CA GLY A 38 12.14 7.65 15.57
C GLY A 38 13.26 6.80 14.94
N LYS A 39 13.48 6.96 13.63
CA LYS A 39 14.60 6.39 12.85
C LYS A 39 15.12 7.47 11.88
N PRO A 40 16.38 7.43 11.45
CA PRO A 40 16.84 8.27 10.34
C PRO A 40 15.96 8.07 9.10
N VAL A 41 15.64 9.15 8.39
CA VAL A 41 14.71 9.13 7.24
C VAL A 41 15.46 9.49 5.96
N PRO A 42 15.71 8.52 5.07
CA PRO A 42 16.20 8.79 3.73
C PRO A 42 15.16 9.57 2.92
N VAL A 43 15.58 10.67 2.31
CA VAL A 43 14.83 11.46 1.32
C VAL A 43 15.69 11.54 0.06
N TRP A 44 15.12 11.26 -1.11
CA TRP A 44 15.89 11.16 -2.35
C TRP A 44 15.11 11.61 -3.59
N GLY A 45 15.84 11.82 -4.67
CA GLY A 45 15.31 12.22 -5.97
C GLY A 45 16.39 12.42 -7.02
N THR A 46 16.06 13.21 -8.03
CA THR A 46 16.97 13.67 -9.08
C THR A 46 17.12 15.18 -9.07
N ALA A 47 18.30 15.68 -9.43
CA ALA A 47 18.62 17.10 -9.61
C ALA A 47 19.81 17.22 -10.58
N ASN A 48 20.40 18.40 -10.74
CA ASN A 48 21.56 18.58 -11.63
C ASN A 48 22.83 18.00 -10.94
N PRO A 49 23.71 17.25 -11.63
CA PRO A 49 24.97 16.77 -11.05
C PRO A 49 25.80 17.91 -10.43
N GLY A 50 26.28 17.70 -9.20
CA GLY A 50 27.00 18.71 -8.42
C GLY A 50 26.12 19.71 -7.64
N GLU A 51 24.80 19.74 -7.87
CA GLU A 51 23.88 20.65 -7.16
C GLU A 51 23.78 20.30 -5.66
N ASN A 52 23.87 21.32 -4.80
CA ASN A 52 23.72 21.16 -3.35
C ASN A 52 22.23 21.03 -2.99
N ILE A 53 21.86 19.95 -2.30
CA ILE A 53 20.48 19.68 -1.90
C ILE A 53 20.35 19.73 -0.39
N ARG A 54 19.62 20.72 0.12
CA ARG A 54 19.17 20.79 1.52
C ARG A 54 17.73 20.31 1.61
N VAL A 55 17.47 19.31 2.46
CA VAL A 55 16.12 18.91 2.85
C VAL A 55 15.88 19.35 4.30
N SER A 56 14.73 19.96 4.57
CA SER A 56 14.29 20.30 5.93
C SER A 56 12.81 20.00 6.16
N TRP A 57 12.49 19.64 7.40
CA TRP A 57 11.13 19.46 7.88
C TRP A 57 11.06 19.97 9.31
N ARG A 58 10.40 21.11 9.52
CA ARG A 58 10.49 21.88 10.77
C ARG A 58 11.96 22.21 11.12
N ASP A 59 12.32 22.02 12.38
CA ASP A 59 13.59 22.31 13.03
C ASP A 59 14.71 21.30 12.72
N VAL A 60 14.42 20.26 11.91
CA VAL A 60 15.42 19.25 11.48
C VAL A 60 15.69 19.35 9.98
N SER A 61 16.97 19.38 9.63
CA SER A 61 17.47 19.42 8.26
C SER A 61 18.69 18.52 8.09
N ALA A 62 19.01 18.21 6.83
CA ALA A 62 20.29 17.65 6.42
C ALA A 62 20.56 17.97 4.94
N GLU A 63 21.82 17.80 4.52
CA GLU A 63 22.33 18.21 3.21
C GLU A 63 23.07 17.08 2.51
N THR A 64 23.17 17.18 1.18
CA THR A 64 23.95 16.30 0.31
C THR A 64 24.33 17.03 -0.97
N ILE A 65 25.22 16.45 -1.77
CA ILE A 65 25.52 16.91 -3.13
C ILE A 65 24.99 15.87 -4.12
N THR A 66 24.39 16.33 -5.22
CA THR A 66 23.86 15.46 -6.28
C THR A 66 25.00 14.79 -7.04
N GLY A 67 24.92 13.47 -7.23
CA GLY A 67 25.95 12.69 -7.90
C GLY A 67 25.98 12.87 -9.43
N ASP A 68 27.06 12.37 -10.05
CA ASP A 68 27.25 12.34 -11.51
C ASP A 68 26.15 11.55 -12.26
N ASP A 69 25.42 10.70 -11.54
CA ASP A 69 24.25 9.95 -12.02
C ASP A 69 22.92 10.74 -11.94
N ALA A 70 23.01 12.06 -11.67
CA ALA A 70 21.91 12.99 -11.45
C ALA A 70 20.97 12.63 -10.29
N ARG A 71 21.42 11.79 -9.33
CA ARG A 71 20.64 11.40 -8.15
C ARG A 71 21.22 11.99 -6.87
N TRP A 72 20.33 12.31 -5.93
CA TRP A 72 20.70 12.79 -4.60
C TRP A 72 19.96 12.00 -3.54
N ARG A 73 20.58 11.87 -2.35
CA ARG A 73 19.95 11.30 -1.16
C ARG A 73 20.45 12.00 0.09
N VAL A 74 19.53 12.62 0.82
CA VAL A 74 19.71 13.15 2.17
C VAL A 74 19.23 12.09 3.18
N ILE A 75 19.81 12.06 4.37
CA ILE A 75 19.27 11.28 5.50
C ILE A 75 18.96 12.28 6.62
N LEU A 76 17.67 12.54 6.84
CA LEU A 76 17.23 13.38 7.95
C LEU A 76 17.45 12.64 9.29
N PRO A 77 17.73 13.38 10.39
CA PRO A 77 17.69 12.84 11.75
C PRO A 77 16.35 12.21 12.12
N ALA A 78 16.30 11.48 13.24
CA ALA A 78 15.09 10.80 13.69
C ALA A 78 13.95 11.79 14.00
N LEU A 79 12.86 11.74 13.23
CA LEU A 79 11.78 12.72 13.30
C LEU A 79 10.87 12.51 14.53
N PRO A 80 10.44 13.58 15.22
CA PRO A 80 9.39 13.54 16.23
C PRO A 80 8.00 13.45 15.57
N SER A 81 7.11 12.62 16.13
CA SER A 81 5.80 12.33 15.55
C SER A 81 4.69 13.30 16.00
N GLY A 82 3.57 13.33 15.25
CA GLY A 82 2.28 13.80 15.74
C GLY A 82 1.86 15.21 15.33
N GLN A 83 2.71 15.97 14.64
CA GLN A 83 2.37 17.26 14.03
C GLN A 83 2.81 17.23 12.56
N SER A 84 2.01 17.83 11.68
CA SER A 84 2.34 18.00 10.27
C SER A 84 3.06 19.33 10.05
N ALA A 85 3.92 19.38 9.04
CA ALA A 85 4.62 20.57 8.56
C ALA A 85 5.06 20.35 7.12
N ASP A 86 5.44 21.42 6.43
CA ASP A 86 5.91 21.30 5.06
C ASP A 86 7.32 20.67 5.00
N LEU A 87 7.53 19.79 4.02
CA LEU A 87 8.85 19.26 3.68
C LEU A 87 9.44 20.16 2.58
N ILE A 88 10.55 20.83 2.90
CA ILE A 88 11.19 21.80 2.03
C ILE A 88 12.45 21.15 1.44
N ILE A 89 12.61 21.27 0.12
CA ILE A 89 13.77 20.78 -0.63
C ILE A 89 14.34 21.96 -1.40
N ALA A 90 15.47 22.48 -0.94
CA ALA A 90 16.20 23.55 -1.62
C ALA A 90 17.36 22.97 -2.43
N GLY A 91 17.45 23.38 -3.69
CA GLY A 91 18.66 23.30 -4.51
C GLY A 91 19.49 24.57 -4.36
N ASP A 92 20.47 24.78 -5.25
CA ASP A 92 21.30 26.00 -5.24
C ASP A 92 20.48 27.27 -5.57
N ASP A 93 19.71 27.24 -6.67
CA ASP A 93 18.94 28.39 -7.18
C ASP A 93 17.40 28.20 -7.06
N SER A 94 16.93 27.15 -6.39
CA SER A 94 15.49 26.81 -6.36
C SER A 94 15.02 26.19 -5.04
N THR A 95 13.70 26.21 -4.78
CA THR A 95 13.12 25.57 -3.60
C THR A 95 11.74 25.00 -3.91
N LEU A 96 11.55 23.73 -3.59
CA LEU A 96 10.28 23.01 -3.65
C LEU A 96 9.72 22.86 -2.23
N THR A 97 8.49 23.33 -2.01
CA THR A 97 7.75 23.14 -0.75
C THR A 97 6.66 22.09 -0.97
N ILE A 98 6.69 21.02 -0.18
CA ILE A 98 5.72 19.93 -0.21
C ILE A 98 4.84 20.06 1.05
N PRO A 99 3.55 20.44 0.91
CA PRO A 99 2.71 20.75 2.06
C PRO A 99 2.20 19.50 2.80
N ASP A 100 1.82 19.70 4.07
CA ASP A 100 1.17 18.70 4.92
C ASP A 100 1.92 17.34 5.01
N VAL A 101 3.23 17.36 5.25
CA VAL A 101 4.01 16.14 5.52
C VAL A 101 4.05 15.87 7.03
N ILE A 102 3.77 14.63 7.44
CA ILE A 102 3.64 14.25 8.86
C ILE A 102 4.57 13.10 9.24
N ALA A 103 5.10 13.08 10.47
CA ALA A 103 5.92 11.98 10.98
C ALA A 103 5.09 10.97 11.79
N GLY A 104 5.24 9.67 11.51
CA GLY A 104 4.44 8.58 12.07
C GLY A 104 5.03 7.18 11.85
N ASP A 105 4.22 6.13 12.04
CA ASP A 105 4.62 4.74 11.77
C ASP A 105 4.23 4.34 10.33
N VAL A 106 5.22 4.05 9.48
CA VAL A 106 5.02 3.72 8.07
C VAL A 106 5.07 2.20 7.84
N TRP A 107 4.06 1.66 7.17
CA TRP A 107 3.91 0.23 6.91
C TRP A 107 3.71 -0.08 5.43
N LEU A 108 4.52 -0.99 4.90
CA LEU A 108 4.36 -1.54 3.56
C LEU A 108 3.32 -2.67 3.56
N CYS A 109 2.29 -2.55 2.75
CA CYS A 109 1.12 -3.42 2.68
C CYS A 109 1.07 -4.12 1.30
N SER A 110 1.45 -5.39 1.25
CA SER A 110 1.67 -6.10 -0.02
C SER A 110 1.06 -7.51 -0.07
N GLY A 111 1.04 -8.10 -1.26
CA GLY A 111 0.47 -9.41 -1.55
C GLY A 111 -0.56 -9.37 -2.68
N GLN A 112 -1.54 -10.28 -2.66
CA GLN A 112 -2.48 -10.46 -3.78
C GLN A 112 -3.91 -9.96 -3.50
N SER A 113 -4.89 -10.58 -4.16
CA SER A 113 -6.32 -10.25 -4.16
C SER A 113 -6.92 -9.88 -2.80
N ASN A 114 -6.45 -10.50 -1.72
CA ASN A 114 -7.03 -10.28 -0.39
C ASN A 114 -6.39 -9.04 0.29
N MET A 115 -5.16 -8.69 -0.06
CA MET A 115 -4.59 -7.36 0.24
C MET A 115 -5.19 -6.28 -0.67
N VAL A 116 -5.59 -6.61 -1.91
CA VAL A 116 -6.29 -5.67 -2.81
C VAL A 116 -7.73 -5.39 -2.36
N TRP A 117 -8.41 -6.37 -1.76
CA TRP A 117 -9.85 -6.35 -1.42
C TRP A 117 -10.28 -5.03 -0.78
N HIS A 118 -11.20 -4.30 -1.42
CA HIS A 118 -11.49 -2.93 -1.03
C HIS A 118 -12.42 -2.83 0.18
N VAL A 119 -12.31 -1.74 0.95
CA VAL A 119 -13.20 -1.43 2.09
C VAL A 119 -14.67 -1.54 1.72
N ASN A 120 -15.08 -1.07 0.53
CA ASN A 120 -16.48 -1.13 0.09
C ASN A 120 -17.00 -2.54 -0.32
N GLN A 121 -16.13 -3.55 -0.26
CA GLN A 121 -16.42 -4.97 -0.45
C GLN A 121 -16.36 -5.75 0.86
N ALA A 122 -15.87 -5.15 1.96
CA ALA A 122 -15.88 -5.74 3.28
C ALA A 122 -17.28 -5.64 3.93
N GLU A 123 -17.57 -6.57 4.84
CA GLU A 123 -18.74 -6.50 5.73
C GLU A 123 -18.67 -5.25 6.62
N GLY A 124 -19.76 -4.49 6.74
CA GLY A 124 -19.80 -3.18 7.42
C GLY A 124 -19.03 -2.05 6.73
N GLY A 125 -18.07 -2.36 5.85
CA GLY A 125 -17.11 -1.41 5.29
C GLY A 125 -17.70 -0.25 4.48
N ARG A 126 -18.93 -0.39 3.97
CA ARG A 126 -19.65 0.73 3.32
C ARG A 126 -20.12 1.81 4.29
N ASP A 127 -20.28 1.48 5.57
CA ASP A 127 -20.70 2.41 6.63
C ASP A 127 -19.52 2.91 7.45
N ASP A 128 -18.49 2.07 7.67
CA ASP A 128 -17.14 2.54 8.06
C ASP A 128 -16.65 3.62 7.09
N ALA A 129 -16.79 3.40 5.77
CA ALA A 129 -16.34 4.36 4.77
C ALA A 129 -17.09 5.70 4.84
N LYS A 130 -18.39 5.73 5.20
CA LYS A 130 -19.14 6.99 5.35
C LYS A 130 -18.66 7.81 6.55
N THR A 131 -18.12 7.16 7.58
CA THR A 131 -17.79 7.75 8.88
C THR A 131 -16.28 7.90 9.11
N ALA A 132 -15.44 7.42 8.18
CA ALA A 132 -14.00 7.49 8.28
C ALA A 132 -13.50 8.95 8.26
N ASN A 133 -13.01 9.41 9.41
CA ASN A 133 -12.38 10.72 9.58
C ASN A 133 -11.11 10.55 10.42
N PHE A 134 -10.02 10.16 9.77
CA PHE A 134 -8.75 9.83 10.43
C PHE A 134 -7.61 10.59 9.74
N PRO A 135 -7.46 11.92 9.93
CA PRO A 135 -6.48 12.73 9.19
C PRO A 135 -5.02 12.30 9.39
N ALA A 136 -4.74 11.62 10.51
CA ALA A 136 -3.45 11.02 10.85
C ALA A 136 -3.23 9.62 10.23
N LEU A 137 -4.22 9.02 9.58
CA LEU A 137 -4.09 7.78 8.82
C LEU A 137 -4.08 8.11 7.32
N ARG A 138 -3.00 7.73 6.63
CA ARG A 138 -2.80 8.09 5.22
C ARG A 138 -2.30 6.90 4.41
N HIS A 139 -2.66 6.85 3.13
CA HIS A 139 -2.45 5.71 2.25
C HIS A 139 -1.79 6.15 0.95
N PHE A 140 -0.61 5.60 0.64
CA PHE A 140 0.02 5.72 -0.66
C PHE A 140 -0.33 4.49 -1.50
N LYS A 141 -0.98 4.68 -2.64
CA LYS A 141 -1.28 3.58 -3.57
C LYS A 141 -0.29 3.63 -4.73
N VAL A 142 0.58 2.62 -4.81
CA VAL A 142 1.52 2.49 -5.94
C VAL A 142 0.73 2.15 -7.20
N THR A 143 0.98 2.88 -8.28
CA THR A 143 0.49 2.56 -9.62
C THR A 143 1.20 1.31 -10.13
N ARG A 144 0.44 0.36 -10.67
CA ARG A 144 0.93 -0.99 -10.94
C ARG A 144 1.97 -1.06 -12.05
N ALA A 145 3.23 -1.27 -11.66
CA ALA A 145 4.38 -1.36 -12.56
C ALA A 145 4.99 -2.77 -12.58
N LYS A 146 5.52 -3.18 -13.73
CA LYS A 146 6.29 -4.42 -13.92
C LYS A 146 7.52 -4.09 -14.74
N SER A 147 8.66 -4.67 -14.40
CA SER A 147 9.87 -4.51 -15.18
C SER A 147 10.77 -5.75 -15.10
N PRO A 148 11.40 -6.18 -16.21
CA PRO A 148 12.41 -7.25 -16.17
C PRO A 148 13.69 -6.83 -15.42
N THR A 149 13.91 -5.52 -15.24
CA THR A 149 15.03 -4.93 -14.50
C THR A 149 14.53 -3.99 -13.39
N PRO A 150 15.26 -3.80 -12.28
CA PRO A 150 14.81 -2.93 -11.20
C PRO A 150 14.57 -1.48 -11.65
N LEU A 151 13.42 -0.90 -11.30
CA LEU A 151 13.12 0.52 -11.51
C LEU A 151 13.64 1.36 -10.32
N THR A 152 13.93 2.64 -10.56
CA THR A 152 14.25 3.63 -9.50
C THR A 152 13.07 4.55 -9.18
N GLU A 153 12.19 4.78 -10.15
CA GLU A 153 11.01 5.63 -10.04
C GLU A 153 9.74 4.79 -9.86
N LEU A 154 8.71 5.40 -9.26
CA LEU A 154 7.35 4.87 -9.16
C LEU A 154 6.33 5.98 -9.33
N GLU A 155 5.09 5.58 -9.61
CA GLU A 155 3.92 6.47 -9.61
C GLU A 155 2.97 6.12 -8.45
N GLY A 156 2.23 7.11 -7.98
CA GLY A 156 1.21 6.98 -6.93
C GLY A 156 0.95 8.31 -6.23
N GLU A 157 -0.05 8.33 -5.35
CA GLU A 157 -0.46 9.51 -4.59
C GLU A 157 -0.73 9.14 -3.12
N TRP A 158 -0.45 10.05 -2.19
CA TRP A 158 -0.90 9.95 -0.81
C TRP A 158 -2.34 10.45 -0.67
N GLN A 159 -3.19 9.64 -0.04
CA GLN A 159 -4.56 10.01 0.31
C GLN A 159 -4.75 10.01 1.83
N VAL A 160 -5.43 11.03 2.35
CA VAL A 160 -5.87 11.09 3.75
C VAL A 160 -7.12 10.22 3.95
N ALA A 161 -7.26 9.53 5.09
CA ALA A 161 -8.42 8.68 5.39
C ALA A 161 -9.68 9.51 5.70
N SER A 162 -10.49 9.68 4.66
CA SER A 162 -11.72 10.48 4.65
C SER A 162 -12.89 9.71 4.03
N PRO A 163 -14.14 10.20 4.10
CA PRO A 163 -15.28 9.51 3.49
C PRO A 163 -15.26 9.48 1.96
N LYS A 164 -14.38 10.28 1.34
CA LYS A 164 -14.17 10.33 -0.12
C LYS A 164 -13.21 9.23 -0.61
N THR A 165 -12.22 8.87 0.21
CA THR A 165 -11.03 8.10 -0.21
C THR A 165 -11.11 6.62 0.19
N VAL A 166 -11.37 6.32 1.47
CA VAL A 166 -11.17 4.97 2.03
C VAL A 166 -11.99 3.89 1.36
N ARG A 167 -13.10 4.24 0.71
CA ARG A 167 -13.97 3.34 -0.06
C ARG A 167 -13.19 2.46 -1.06
N GLY A 168 -12.14 3.01 -1.69
CA GLY A 168 -11.29 2.34 -2.68
C GLY A 168 -9.94 1.84 -2.16
N TRP A 169 -9.69 1.95 -0.85
CA TRP A 169 -8.49 1.44 -0.20
C TRP A 169 -8.61 -0.05 0.10
N SER A 170 -7.47 -0.71 0.33
CA SER A 170 -7.42 -2.06 0.90
C SER A 170 -8.12 -2.09 2.25
N ALA A 171 -9.08 -3.00 2.44
CA ALA A 171 -9.72 -3.26 3.72
C ALA A 171 -8.71 -3.73 4.77
N VAL A 172 -7.81 -4.64 4.39
CA VAL A 172 -6.76 -5.17 5.28
C VAL A 172 -5.85 -4.05 5.78
N ALA A 173 -5.35 -3.21 4.86
CA ALA A 173 -4.49 -2.09 5.24
C ALA A 173 -5.25 -1.02 6.06
N PHE A 174 -6.46 -0.64 5.65
CA PHE A 174 -7.28 0.36 6.35
C PHE A 174 -7.59 -0.06 7.79
N TYR A 175 -8.09 -1.29 8.00
CA TYR A 175 -8.43 -1.74 9.35
C TYR A 175 -7.18 -1.99 10.22
N PHE A 176 -6.07 -2.45 9.63
CA PHE A 176 -4.78 -2.53 10.31
C PHE A 176 -4.30 -1.13 10.77
N GLY A 177 -4.26 -0.16 9.86
CA GLY A 177 -3.80 1.20 10.16
C GLY A 177 -4.72 1.93 11.14
N ARG A 178 -6.04 1.72 11.05
CA ARG A 178 -7.02 2.26 12.02
C ARG A 178 -6.81 1.68 13.42
N ALA A 179 -6.58 0.37 13.52
CA ALA A 179 -6.31 -0.28 14.80
C ALA A 179 -4.96 0.17 15.38
N LEU A 180 -3.92 0.31 14.55
CA LEU A 180 -2.61 0.80 14.96
C LEU A 180 -2.69 2.25 15.46
N LEU A 181 -3.33 3.16 14.71
CA LEU A 181 -3.55 4.55 15.11
C LEU A 181 -4.22 4.65 16.49
N GLN A 182 -5.23 3.81 16.75
CA GLN A 182 -5.91 3.75 18.04
C GLN A 182 -5.01 3.19 19.16
N GLN A 183 -4.31 2.08 18.91
CA GLN A 183 -3.42 1.45 19.90
C GLN A 183 -2.18 2.29 20.23
N ARG A 184 -1.75 3.15 19.31
CA ARG A 184 -0.63 4.08 19.46
C ARG A 184 -1.06 5.47 19.94
N GLY A 185 -2.30 5.61 20.44
CA GLY A 185 -2.77 6.85 21.08
C GLY A 185 -2.89 8.05 20.15
N GLY A 186 -3.05 7.84 18.84
CA GLY A 186 -3.14 8.91 17.85
C GLY A 186 -1.85 9.18 17.06
N THR A 187 -0.75 8.45 17.31
CA THR A 187 0.44 8.46 16.42
C THR A 187 0.03 8.24 14.96
N PRO A 188 0.37 9.15 14.03
CA PRO A 188 0.08 9.01 12.62
C PRO A 188 0.59 7.70 12.02
N VAL A 189 -0.13 7.20 11.01
CA VAL A 189 0.15 5.92 10.34
C VAL A 189 0.15 6.13 8.83
N GLY A 190 1.28 5.76 8.19
CA GLY A 190 1.42 5.72 6.74
C GLY A 190 1.26 4.29 6.23
N LEU A 191 0.44 4.10 5.20
CA LEU A 191 0.22 2.81 4.56
C LEU A 191 0.69 2.87 3.10
N ILE A 192 1.86 2.36 2.77
CA ILE A 192 2.30 2.21 1.37
C ILE A 192 1.73 0.89 0.85
N ASN A 193 1.08 0.86 -0.31
CA ASN A 193 0.38 -0.34 -0.80
C ASN A 193 0.84 -0.77 -2.20
N THR A 194 1.36 -2.00 -2.25
CA THR A 194 1.84 -2.71 -3.44
C THR A 194 1.14 -4.07 -3.51
N ALA A 195 -0.17 -4.04 -3.81
CA ALA A 195 -1.01 -5.24 -3.83
C ALA A 195 -1.49 -5.56 -5.25
N TRP A 196 -1.26 -6.78 -5.72
CA TRP A 196 -1.57 -7.21 -7.11
C TRP A 196 -2.27 -8.57 -7.15
N SER A 197 -3.53 -8.59 -7.59
CA SER A 197 -4.35 -9.81 -7.66
C SER A 197 -3.79 -10.86 -8.64
N GLY A 198 -3.73 -12.13 -8.21
CA GLY A 198 -3.37 -13.25 -9.10
C GLY A 198 -1.88 -13.36 -9.40
N THR A 199 -1.03 -13.01 -8.44
CA THR A 199 0.44 -13.08 -8.55
C THR A 199 1.00 -14.21 -7.71
N ASP A 200 2.05 -14.85 -8.22
CA ASP A 200 2.87 -15.82 -7.51
C ASP A 200 3.95 -15.13 -6.66
N ILE A 201 4.35 -15.73 -5.53
CA ILE A 201 5.34 -15.13 -4.61
C ILE A 201 6.70 -14.90 -5.26
N GLU A 202 7.09 -15.74 -6.23
CA GLU A 202 8.33 -15.54 -6.99
C GLU A 202 8.35 -14.21 -7.80
N ALA A 203 7.21 -13.59 -8.11
CA ALA A 203 7.18 -12.27 -8.74
C ALA A 203 7.62 -11.12 -7.79
N TRP A 204 7.60 -11.37 -6.48
CA TRP A 204 7.84 -10.41 -5.39
C TRP A 204 9.20 -10.56 -4.69
N ILE A 205 10.00 -11.53 -5.11
CA ILE A 205 11.35 -11.81 -4.60
C ILE A 205 12.36 -11.35 -5.66
N SER A 206 13.43 -10.68 -5.25
CA SER A 206 14.50 -10.29 -6.17
C SER A 206 15.23 -11.50 -6.76
N SER A 207 15.89 -11.30 -7.91
CA SER A 207 16.49 -12.37 -8.69
C SER A 207 17.51 -13.17 -7.86
N GLU A 208 18.33 -12.45 -7.10
CA GLU A 208 19.41 -12.96 -6.27
C GLU A 208 18.87 -13.81 -5.10
N SER A 209 17.72 -13.43 -4.53
CA SER A 209 17.08 -14.14 -3.43
C SER A 209 16.25 -15.35 -3.88
N ILE A 210 15.85 -15.39 -5.17
CA ILE A 210 15.31 -16.60 -5.81
C ILE A 210 16.43 -17.61 -6.05
N ASP A 211 17.55 -17.20 -6.64
CA ASP A 211 18.66 -18.11 -6.98
C ASP A 211 19.35 -18.72 -5.75
N THR A 212 19.35 -18.00 -4.62
CA THR A 212 19.81 -18.51 -3.32
C THR A 212 18.71 -19.25 -2.52
N SER A 213 17.49 -19.37 -3.05
CA SER A 213 16.39 -20.10 -2.41
C SER A 213 16.48 -21.61 -2.66
N PRO A 214 16.16 -22.48 -1.68
CA PRO A 214 15.98 -23.91 -1.91
C PRO A 214 14.93 -24.26 -2.97
N ALA A 215 13.97 -23.37 -3.26
CA ALA A 215 13.00 -23.51 -4.34
C ALA A 215 13.45 -22.88 -5.68
N GLY A 216 14.56 -22.13 -5.69
CA GLY A 216 15.08 -21.41 -6.85
C GLY A 216 15.24 -22.28 -8.11
N PRO A 217 15.92 -23.45 -8.03
CA PRO A 217 16.07 -24.35 -9.17
C PRO A 217 14.74 -24.78 -9.81
N ALA A 218 13.70 -25.03 -9.00
CA ALA A 218 12.37 -25.40 -9.49
C ALA A 218 11.64 -24.22 -10.16
N VAL A 219 11.73 -23.02 -9.58
CA VAL A 219 11.21 -21.76 -10.17
C VAL A 219 11.89 -21.49 -11.52
N ARG A 220 13.24 -21.56 -11.58
CA ARG A 220 14.01 -21.28 -12.79
C ARG A 220 13.80 -22.33 -13.89
N ALA A 221 13.70 -23.62 -13.55
CA ALA A 221 13.41 -24.67 -14.52
C ALA A 221 12.02 -24.48 -15.17
N ARG A 222 10.99 -24.30 -14.33
CA ARG A 222 9.60 -24.04 -14.76
C ARG A 222 9.47 -22.77 -15.60
N TRP A 223 10.18 -21.69 -15.24
CA TRP A 223 10.12 -20.45 -16.03
C TRP A 223 10.83 -20.58 -17.38
N ARG A 224 11.94 -21.33 -17.45
CA ARG A 224 12.62 -21.64 -18.72
C ARG A 224 11.70 -22.41 -19.68
N GLU A 225 11.05 -23.46 -19.20
CA GLU A 225 10.05 -24.24 -19.95
C GLU A 225 8.90 -23.35 -20.45
N LEU A 226 8.30 -22.55 -19.57
CA LEU A 226 7.24 -21.60 -19.94
C LEU A 226 7.70 -20.57 -20.97
N ALA A 227 8.95 -20.08 -20.89
CA ALA A 227 9.51 -19.15 -21.86
C ALA A 227 9.77 -19.82 -23.23
N THR A 228 10.30 -21.04 -23.27
CA THR A 228 10.48 -21.83 -24.50
C THR A 228 9.15 -22.07 -25.21
N ASP A 229 8.10 -22.44 -24.47
CA ASP A 229 6.76 -22.69 -25.04
C ASP A 229 5.96 -21.40 -25.33
N TYR A 230 6.43 -20.24 -24.89
CA TYR A 230 5.66 -18.99 -24.98
C TYR A 230 5.31 -18.59 -26.42
N PRO A 231 6.20 -18.62 -27.43
CA PRO A 231 5.86 -18.20 -28.79
C PRO A 231 4.71 -19.01 -29.40
N ALA A 232 4.71 -20.34 -29.21
CA ALA A 232 3.66 -21.22 -29.69
C ALA A 232 2.32 -20.95 -28.98
N ARG A 233 2.34 -20.81 -27.64
CA ARG A 233 1.13 -20.50 -26.85
C ARG A 233 0.59 -19.10 -27.15
N ALA A 234 1.46 -18.11 -27.40
CA ALA A 234 1.08 -16.75 -27.77
C ALA A 234 0.47 -16.69 -29.17
N GLN A 235 1.04 -17.41 -30.15
CA GLN A 235 0.47 -17.50 -31.49
C GLN A 235 -0.87 -18.24 -31.48
N LYS A 236 -1.02 -19.33 -30.71
CA LYS A 236 -2.33 -19.98 -30.53
C LYS A 236 -3.36 -19.02 -29.92
N HIS A 237 -2.98 -18.29 -28.86
CA HIS A 237 -3.85 -17.29 -28.26
C HIS A 237 -4.29 -16.21 -29.26
N LYS A 238 -3.38 -15.71 -30.11
CA LYS A 238 -3.70 -14.73 -31.17
C LYS A 238 -4.79 -15.26 -32.12
N THR A 239 -4.68 -16.51 -32.56
CA THR A 239 -5.69 -17.17 -33.41
C THR A 239 -7.02 -17.38 -32.67
N ASP A 240 -6.98 -17.95 -31.46
CA ASP A 240 -8.17 -18.20 -30.63
C ASP A 240 -8.94 -16.89 -30.34
N PHE A 241 -8.20 -15.81 -30.06
CA PHE A 241 -8.74 -14.49 -29.71
C PHE A 241 -9.39 -13.82 -30.91
N ALA A 242 -8.76 -13.82 -32.08
CA ALA A 242 -9.35 -13.28 -33.32
C ALA A 242 -10.63 -14.04 -33.72
N ALA A 243 -10.66 -15.36 -33.55
CA ALA A 243 -11.86 -16.17 -33.77
C ALA A 243 -12.99 -15.81 -32.77
N TRP A 244 -12.65 -15.62 -31.49
CA TRP A 244 -13.60 -15.19 -30.46
C TRP A 244 -14.15 -13.77 -30.69
N GLU A 245 -13.32 -12.83 -31.12
CA GLU A 245 -13.75 -11.45 -31.43
C GLU A 245 -14.68 -11.43 -32.64
N LYS A 246 -14.35 -12.17 -33.70
CA LYS A 246 -15.25 -12.35 -34.86
C LYS A 246 -16.59 -12.94 -34.43
N ALA A 247 -16.59 -14.06 -33.71
CA ALA A 247 -17.83 -14.71 -33.26
C ALA A 247 -18.67 -13.83 -32.32
N ARG A 248 -18.02 -12.99 -31.50
CA ARG A 248 -18.72 -11.99 -30.67
C ARG A 248 -19.35 -10.89 -31.52
N ALA A 249 -18.64 -10.36 -32.51
CA ALA A 249 -19.15 -9.34 -33.42
C ALA A 249 -20.32 -9.85 -34.28
N GLU A 250 -20.25 -11.11 -34.75
CA GLU A 250 -21.36 -11.78 -35.44
C GLU A 250 -22.58 -11.92 -34.53
N ALA A 251 -22.39 -12.27 -33.25
CA ALA A 251 -23.47 -12.29 -32.25
C ALA A 251 -24.02 -10.90 -31.89
N GLU A 252 -23.23 -9.84 -32.07
CA GLU A 252 -23.65 -8.43 -31.88
C GLU A 252 -24.51 -7.94 -33.04
N VAL A 253 -24.07 -8.17 -34.29
CA VAL A 253 -24.85 -7.89 -35.51
C VAL A 253 -26.15 -8.70 -35.56
N ALA A 254 -26.13 -9.96 -35.11
CA ALA A 254 -27.31 -10.82 -35.05
C ALA A 254 -28.23 -10.54 -33.83
N GLY A 255 -27.91 -9.59 -32.95
CA GLY A 255 -28.71 -9.29 -31.75
C GLY A 255 -28.73 -10.39 -30.68
N THR A 256 -27.82 -11.36 -30.75
CA THR A 256 -27.80 -12.58 -29.90
C THR A 256 -26.77 -12.55 -28.76
N LEU A 257 -26.09 -11.41 -28.51
CA LEU A 257 -25.07 -11.28 -27.46
C LEU A 257 -25.46 -11.82 -26.09
N ALA A 258 -26.72 -11.68 -25.66
CA ALA A 258 -27.19 -12.24 -24.38
C ALA A 258 -26.99 -13.77 -24.28
N ASN A 259 -27.01 -14.45 -25.43
CA ASN A 259 -26.80 -15.90 -25.56
C ASN A 259 -25.35 -16.29 -25.89
N PHE A 260 -24.45 -15.33 -26.16
CA PHE A 260 -23.06 -15.60 -26.48
C PHE A 260 -22.28 -16.09 -25.25
N LYS A 261 -22.17 -17.42 -25.07
CA LYS A 261 -21.51 -18.05 -23.91
C LYS A 261 -20.03 -18.40 -24.12
N GLN A 262 -19.46 -18.13 -25.29
CA GLN A 262 -18.05 -18.43 -25.56
C GLN A 262 -17.14 -17.57 -24.65
N ARG A 263 -16.33 -18.23 -23.81
CA ARG A 263 -15.42 -17.53 -22.89
C ARG A 263 -14.25 -16.91 -23.66
N LYS A 264 -14.02 -15.61 -23.47
CA LYS A 264 -12.84 -14.90 -24.00
C LYS A 264 -11.55 -15.70 -23.69
N PRO A 265 -10.69 -15.96 -24.69
CA PRO A 265 -9.37 -16.54 -24.47
C PRO A 265 -8.56 -15.73 -23.45
N ARG A 266 -7.71 -16.41 -22.70
CA ARG A 266 -6.80 -15.77 -21.73
C ARG A 266 -5.41 -15.76 -22.31
N ALA A 267 -4.73 -14.61 -22.23
CA ALA A 267 -3.33 -14.51 -22.60
C ALA A 267 -2.49 -15.54 -21.81
N PRO A 268 -1.54 -16.23 -22.46
CA PRO A 268 -0.70 -17.22 -21.79
C PRO A 268 0.29 -16.54 -20.84
N VAL A 269 0.54 -17.18 -19.70
CA VAL A 269 1.63 -16.79 -18.78
C VAL A 269 2.98 -17.03 -19.46
N GLY A 270 3.87 -16.03 -19.39
CA GLY A 270 5.19 -16.00 -20.01
C GLY A 270 5.89 -14.65 -19.76
N PRO A 271 6.94 -14.31 -20.51
CA PRO A 271 7.71 -13.07 -20.32
C PRO A 271 6.84 -11.81 -20.30
N GLY A 272 7.14 -10.90 -19.38
CA GLY A 272 6.37 -9.67 -19.12
C GLY A 272 5.04 -9.87 -18.38
N SER A 273 4.61 -11.10 -18.08
CA SER A 273 3.38 -11.37 -17.29
C SER A 273 3.60 -11.18 -15.79
N SER A 274 2.52 -10.97 -15.01
CA SER A 274 2.60 -10.75 -13.55
C SER A 274 2.93 -12.00 -12.71
N SER A 275 3.28 -13.12 -13.36
CA SER A 275 3.82 -14.33 -12.75
C SER A 275 5.30 -14.57 -13.10
N GLU A 276 5.93 -13.66 -13.85
CA GLU A 276 7.37 -13.72 -14.12
C GLU A 276 8.17 -13.47 -12.81
N PRO A 277 9.15 -14.33 -12.48
CA PRO A 277 10.02 -14.12 -11.33
C PRO A 277 10.62 -12.70 -11.28
N SER A 278 10.61 -12.11 -10.08
CA SER A 278 11.12 -10.77 -9.76
C SER A 278 10.47 -9.58 -10.47
N VAL A 279 9.52 -9.77 -11.40
CA VAL A 279 9.03 -8.70 -12.27
C VAL A 279 8.25 -7.59 -11.54
N ILE A 280 7.62 -7.91 -10.40
CA ILE A 280 6.86 -6.97 -9.55
C ILE A 280 7.75 -6.46 -8.41
N PHE A 281 8.68 -7.29 -7.91
CA PHE A 281 9.76 -6.79 -7.05
C PHE A 281 10.48 -5.61 -7.73
N ASN A 282 10.88 -5.79 -8.98
CA ASN A 282 11.56 -4.78 -9.79
C ASN A 282 10.69 -3.52 -10.04
N GLY A 283 9.37 -3.70 -10.22
CA GLY A 283 8.45 -2.63 -10.61
C GLY A 283 7.85 -1.85 -9.44
N GLU A 284 7.50 -2.50 -8.33
CA GLU A 284 6.77 -1.91 -7.21
C GLU A 284 7.54 -1.89 -5.88
N ILE A 285 8.49 -2.82 -5.66
CA ILE A 285 9.22 -2.92 -4.38
C ILE A 285 10.57 -2.21 -4.43
N HIS A 286 11.30 -2.33 -5.54
CA HIS A 286 12.62 -1.73 -5.67
C HIS A 286 12.60 -0.19 -5.63
N PRO A 287 11.66 0.53 -6.28
CA PRO A 287 11.51 1.98 -6.14
C PRO A 287 11.16 2.47 -4.71
N LEU A 288 10.70 1.59 -3.82
CA LEU A 288 10.42 1.94 -2.42
C LEU A 288 11.68 1.91 -1.54
N ILE A 289 12.81 1.41 -2.04
CA ILE A 289 14.06 1.32 -1.29
C ILE A 289 14.80 2.67 -1.41
N PRO A 290 15.20 3.34 -0.32
CA PRO A 290 15.18 2.91 1.09
C PRO A 290 14.21 3.74 1.97
N TYR A 291 12.91 3.81 1.64
CA TYR A 291 11.94 4.54 2.46
C TYR A 291 11.92 3.96 3.88
N ALA A 292 12.10 4.77 4.91
CA ALA A 292 12.13 4.26 6.28
C ALA A 292 10.75 3.66 6.67
N LEU A 293 10.76 2.49 7.32
CA LEU A 293 9.56 1.74 7.70
C LEU A 293 9.53 1.36 9.18
N ALA A 294 8.33 1.32 9.77
CA ALA A 294 8.03 0.67 11.04
C ALA A 294 7.84 -0.85 10.85
N GLY A 295 7.29 -1.29 9.71
CA GLY A 295 7.12 -2.71 9.41
C GLY A 295 6.50 -3.01 8.04
N MET A 296 6.19 -4.29 7.83
CA MET A 296 5.62 -4.86 6.60
C MET A 296 4.44 -5.79 6.95
N ILE A 297 3.37 -5.75 6.14
CA ILE A 297 2.24 -6.70 6.20
C ILE A 297 2.04 -7.39 4.83
N TRP A 298 1.85 -8.71 4.86
CA TRP A 298 1.82 -9.59 3.67
C TRP A 298 0.58 -10.49 3.67
N TYR A 299 -0.21 -10.44 2.61
CA TYR A 299 -1.34 -11.37 2.41
C TYR A 299 -1.33 -11.94 0.98
N GLN A 300 -0.67 -13.08 0.83
CA GLN A 300 -0.59 -13.84 -0.42
C GLN A 300 -0.35 -15.33 -0.14
N GLY A 301 -0.73 -16.16 -1.11
CA GLY A 301 -0.33 -17.56 -1.19
C GLY A 301 -1.25 -18.40 -2.08
N GLU A 302 -2.46 -17.92 -2.37
CA GLU A 302 -3.48 -18.68 -3.11
C GLU A 302 -3.00 -19.14 -4.48
N ASN A 303 -2.28 -18.27 -5.22
CA ASN A 303 -1.76 -18.61 -6.54
C ASN A 303 -0.67 -19.70 -6.49
N ASN A 304 0.08 -19.74 -5.38
CA ASN A 304 1.10 -20.76 -5.11
C ASN A 304 0.53 -22.07 -4.52
N THR A 305 -0.78 -22.19 -4.26
CA THR A 305 -1.35 -23.41 -3.65
C THR A 305 -1.09 -24.71 -4.42
N PRO A 306 -1.00 -24.75 -5.78
CA PRO A 306 -0.57 -25.96 -6.50
C PRO A 306 0.90 -26.34 -6.31
N ARG A 307 1.71 -25.45 -5.71
CA ARG A 307 3.16 -25.58 -5.48
C ARG A 307 3.51 -25.33 -4.00
N SER A 308 2.60 -25.70 -3.10
CA SER A 308 2.67 -25.36 -1.67
C SER A 308 3.95 -25.85 -0.96
N SER A 309 4.60 -26.90 -1.47
CA SER A 309 5.92 -27.37 -1.03
C SER A 309 7.06 -26.37 -1.25
N GLU A 310 6.99 -25.54 -2.30
CA GLU A 310 7.96 -24.47 -2.57
C GLU A 310 7.75 -23.26 -1.63
N TYR A 311 6.51 -23.02 -1.21
CA TYR A 311 6.08 -21.75 -0.62
C TYR A 311 6.83 -21.39 0.67
N ALA A 312 7.06 -22.38 1.54
CA ALA A 312 7.79 -22.16 2.79
C ALA A 312 9.30 -21.87 2.59
N ALA A 313 9.88 -22.18 1.42
CA ALA A 313 11.23 -21.72 1.07
C ALA A 313 11.17 -20.29 0.50
N LEU A 314 10.28 -20.03 -0.45
CA LEU A 314 10.12 -18.74 -1.11
C LEU A 314 9.73 -17.62 -0.13
N GLN A 315 8.79 -17.86 0.80
CA GLN A 315 8.41 -16.88 1.82
C GLN A 315 9.57 -16.55 2.77
N ARG A 316 10.46 -17.51 3.07
CA ARG A 316 11.68 -17.24 3.85
C ARG A 316 12.73 -16.47 3.05
N SER A 317 12.83 -16.67 1.73
CA SER A 317 13.61 -15.79 0.85
C SER A 317 13.05 -14.36 0.88
N LEU A 318 11.76 -14.16 0.59
CA LEU A 318 11.10 -12.84 0.55
C LEU A 318 11.36 -12.03 1.83
N ILE A 319 11.11 -12.62 3.01
CA ILE A 319 11.28 -11.93 4.30
C ILE A 319 12.75 -11.55 4.55
N ARG A 320 13.71 -12.37 4.12
CA ARG A 320 15.16 -12.08 4.26
C ARG A 320 15.61 -11.00 3.27
N ASP A 321 15.17 -11.11 2.03
CA ASP A 321 15.46 -10.18 0.92
C ASP A 321 15.03 -8.76 1.26
N TRP A 322 13.75 -8.58 1.62
CA TRP A 322 13.20 -7.27 1.94
C TRP A 322 13.84 -6.71 3.23
N ARG A 323 14.15 -7.55 4.23
CA ARG A 323 14.87 -7.09 5.43
C ARG A 323 16.31 -6.66 5.16
N ALA A 324 17.02 -7.33 4.25
CA ALA A 324 18.38 -6.93 3.86
C ALA A 324 18.35 -5.63 3.05
N ARG A 325 17.39 -5.47 2.13
CA ARG A 325 17.24 -4.28 1.28
C ARG A 325 16.85 -3.01 2.05
N TRP A 326 16.20 -3.16 3.20
CA TRP A 326 15.90 -2.07 4.14
C TRP A 326 16.91 -1.93 5.29
N ASP A 327 18.06 -2.63 5.22
CA ASP A 327 19.09 -2.73 6.28
C ASP A 327 18.51 -2.90 7.70
N SER A 328 17.53 -3.81 7.81
CA SER A 328 16.72 -3.94 9.02
C SER A 328 16.36 -5.42 9.28
N PRO A 329 17.32 -6.23 9.76
CA PRO A 329 17.14 -7.68 9.96
C PRO A 329 16.04 -8.03 10.99
N SER A 330 15.67 -7.07 11.85
CA SER A 330 14.60 -7.18 12.85
C SER A 330 13.26 -6.57 12.41
N LEU A 331 13.14 -5.98 11.22
CA LEU A 331 11.95 -5.26 10.77
C LEU A 331 10.68 -6.14 10.89
N PRO A 332 9.65 -5.70 11.64
CA PRO A 332 8.39 -6.45 11.78
C PRO A 332 7.82 -6.84 10.42
N PHE A 333 7.60 -8.15 10.23
CA PHE A 333 7.05 -8.71 9.00
C PHE A 333 5.88 -9.63 9.39
N LEU A 334 4.66 -9.11 9.25
CA LEU A 334 3.43 -9.83 9.59
C LEU A 334 2.89 -10.49 8.33
N TYR A 335 2.57 -11.78 8.37
CA TYR A 335 1.99 -12.48 7.23
C TYR A 335 0.74 -13.26 7.62
N VAL A 336 -0.22 -13.33 6.70
CA VAL A 336 -1.51 -13.98 6.92
C VAL A 336 -1.45 -15.45 6.52
N GLN A 337 -1.79 -16.34 7.45
CA GLN A 337 -2.13 -17.72 7.12
C GLN A 337 -3.45 -17.72 6.34
N LEU A 338 -3.45 -18.29 5.13
CA LEU A 338 -4.64 -18.36 4.29
C LEU A 338 -5.81 -19.01 5.04
N PRO A 339 -7.06 -18.52 4.87
CA PRO A 339 -8.26 -19.24 5.27
C PRO A 339 -8.36 -20.59 4.54
N ASN A 340 -9.30 -21.46 4.92
CA ASN A 340 -9.37 -22.86 4.49
C ASN A 340 -9.74 -23.05 2.99
N TYR A 341 -8.79 -22.69 2.13
CA TYR A 341 -8.89 -22.64 0.68
C TYR A 341 -8.87 -24.06 0.09
N ALA A 342 -9.81 -24.34 -0.81
CA ALA A 342 -10.02 -25.62 -1.49
C ALA A 342 -10.60 -26.82 -0.68
N ALA A 343 -10.97 -26.65 0.60
CA ALA A 343 -11.65 -27.71 1.39
C ALA A 343 -12.95 -28.26 0.76
N SER A 344 -13.56 -27.53 -0.17
CA SER A 344 -14.81 -27.87 -0.85
C SER A 344 -14.68 -28.47 -2.26
N ARG A 345 -13.45 -28.79 -2.74
CA ARG A 345 -13.27 -29.29 -4.13
C ARG A 345 -12.65 -30.68 -4.28
N THR A 346 -11.92 -31.20 -3.29
CA THR A 346 -11.34 -32.57 -3.35
C THR A 346 -11.37 -33.25 -1.99
N ASN A 347 -12.55 -33.68 -1.53
CA ASN A 347 -12.63 -34.66 -0.43
C ASN A 347 -13.79 -35.66 -0.57
N ARG A 348 -13.79 -36.39 -1.70
CA ARG A 348 -14.12 -37.81 -1.71
C ARG A 348 -12.86 -38.54 -2.19
N LEU A 349 -12.48 -39.62 -1.50
CA LEU A 349 -11.35 -40.50 -1.83
C LEU A 349 -9.92 -39.90 -1.68
N ALA A 350 -9.68 -39.15 -0.61
CA ALA A 350 -8.33 -38.99 -0.06
C ALA A 350 -8.24 -39.77 1.26
N PRO A 351 -7.30 -40.74 1.43
CA PRO A 351 -7.16 -41.46 2.70
C PRO A 351 -6.63 -40.53 3.80
N ALA A 352 -7.13 -40.70 5.02
CA ALA A 352 -6.75 -39.87 6.16
C ALA A 352 -5.28 -40.10 6.55
N GLY A 353 -4.39 -39.19 6.16
CA GLY A 353 -2.96 -39.34 6.44
C GLY A 353 -2.06 -38.13 6.14
N GLN A 354 -2.49 -37.17 5.31
CA GLN A 354 -1.72 -35.95 5.03
C GLN A 354 -2.37 -34.71 5.66
N PRO A 355 -1.95 -34.29 6.87
CA PRO A 355 -2.33 -32.97 7.41
C PRO A 355 -1.63 -31.85 6.62
N PHE A 356 -2.35 -30.77 6.34
CA PHE A 356 -1.84 -29.61 5.61
C PHE A 356 -0.59 -29.03 6.27
N ALA A 357 0.56 -29.12 5.58
CA ALA A 357 1.85 -28.68 6.09
C ALA A 357 2.16 -27.19 5.80
N MET A 358 1.15 -26.31 5.80
CA MET A 358 1.41 -24.87 6.05
C MET A 358 1.63 -24.70 7.55
N ASN A 359 2.90 -24.79 7.96
CA ASN A 359 3.40 -24.64 9.33
C ASN A 359 2.57 -25.35 10.42
N LYS A 360 3.03 -26.53 10.89
CA LYS A 360 2.72 -26.94 12.27
C LYS A 360 3.03 -25.74 13.18
N PRO A 361 2.06 -25.16 13.90
CA PRO A 361 2.38 -24.08 14.82
C PRO A 361 3.29 -24.66 15.91
N ALA A 362 4.51 -24.12 16.02
CA ALA A 362 5.23 -24.21 17.28
C ALA A 362 4.29 -23.66 18.37
N SER A 363 4.21 -24.34 19.50
CA SER A 363 3.15 -24.13 20.48
C SER A 363 3.35 -22.84 21.28
N CYS A 364 3.09 -21.69 20.64
CA CYS A 364 2.98 -20.40 21.30
C CYS A 364 1.75 -20.41 22.21
N PRO A 365 1.90 -20.33 23.55
CA PRO A 365 0.76 -20.14 24.43
C PRO A 365 0.18 -18.75 24.15
N ASN A 366 -1.04 -18.70 23.62
CA ASN A 366 -1.69 -17.47 23.18
C ASN A 366 -2.76 -17.05 24.22
N PRO A 367 -2.42 -16.16 25.19
CA PRO A 367 -3.40 -15.62 26.12
C PRO A 367 -4.31 -14.65 25.35
N ARG A 368 -5.49 -15.13 24.96
CA ARG A 368 -6.47 -14.34 24.17
C ARG A 368 -6.83 -13.04 24.92
N PRO A 369 -6.55 -11.85 24.36
CA PRO A 369 -7.21 -10.64 24.82
C PRO A 369 -8.68 -10.73 24.42
N ALA A 370 -9.58 -10.60 25.38
CA ALA A 370 -11.01 -10.52 25.08
C ALA A 370 -11.32 -9.13 24.51
N TRP A 371 -11.67 -9.07 23.21
CA TRP A 371 -12.16 -7.83 22.60
C TRP A 371 -13.53 -7.47 23.22
N PRO A 372 -13.71 -6.27 23.81
CA PRO A 372 -14.97 -5.89 24.42
C PRO A 372 -16.04 -5.60 23.36
N SER A 373 -17.21 -6.22 23.51
CA SER A 373 -18.39 -5.92 22.69
C SER A 373 -18.98 -4.55 23.06
N PRO A 374 -19.39 -3.70 22.10
CA PRO A 374 -19.84 -2.34 22.36
C PRO A 374 -21.31 -2.26 22.86
N SER A 375 -21.64 -2.86 24.00
CA SER A 375 -23.01 -2.80 24.56
C SER A 375 -23.16 -3.17 26.05
N THR A 376 -22.63 -2.39 27.02
CA THR A 376 -23.20 -2.33 28.40
C THR A 376 -22.78 -1.10 29.22
N SER A 377 -23.19 0.11 28.80
CA SER A 377 -23.05 1.34 29.62
C SER A 377 -24.19 1.51 30.64
N ALA A 378 -24.41 0.52 31.51
CA ALA A 378 -25.40 0.60 32.59
C ALA A 378 -25.08 -0.35 33.76
N SER A 379 -25.33 0.12 34.99
CA SER A 379 -25.38 -0.66 36.24
C SER A 379 -24.16 -1.49 36.65
N LEU A 380 -23.33 -0.92 37.54
CA LEU A 380 -23.09 -1.53 38.86
C LEU A 380 -22.45 -0.54 39.85
N ALA A 381 -23.28 0.05 40.72
CA ALA A 381 -22.84 0.99 41.76
C ALA A 381 -23.63 0.80 43.06
N ARG A 382 -23.36 -0.29 43.81
CA ARG A 382 -23.72 -0.50 45.22
C ARG A 382 -23.08 -1.78 45.81
N SER A 383 -23.07 -1.87 47.16
CA SER A 383 -22.43 -2.91 47.99
C SER A 383 -20.89 -2.83 48.02
N ILE A 384 -20.16 -2.26 49.00
CA ILE A 384 -20.32 -1.90 50.44
C ILE A 384 -19.97 -3.03 51.45
N ARG A 385 -18.81 -2.85 52.12
CA ARG A 385 -18.32 -3.47 53.39
C ARG A 385 -18.11 -5.01 53.36
N SER A 386 -17.03 -5.58 53.88
CA SER A 386 -16.13 -5.23 55.00
C SER A 386 -14.71 -5.83 54.75
N LYS A 387 -13.62 -5.56 55.48
CA LYS A 387 -13.43 -5.14 56.88
C LYS A 387 -12.39 -4.01 57.03
N SER A 388 -12.26 -3.49 58.26
CA SER A 388 -11.21 -2.56 58.72
C SER A 388 -9.86 -3.31 58.97
N VAL A 389 -8.71 -2.69 59.29
CA VAL A 389 -8.38 -2.01 60.57
C VAL A 389 -7.08 -1.17 60.44
N LYS A 390 -7.15 0.14 60.78
CA LYS A 390 -6.06 1.07 61.23
C LYS A 390 -4.85 1.31 60.28
N SER A 391 -4.09 2.41 60.33
CA SER A 391 -4.26 3.80 60.81
C SER A 391 -2.99 4.60 60.42
N ALA A 392 -2.96 5.93 60.23
CA ALA A 392 -3.98 6.97 60.39
C ALA A 392 -4.14 7.76 59.05
N ASN A 393 -4.12 9.10 58.87
CA ASN A 393 -4.01 10.26 59.78
C ASN A 393 -4.78 11.48 59.19
N ALA A 394 -4.79 12.62 59.91
CA ALA A 394 -5.42 13.88 59.53
C ALA A 394 -4.59 14.68 58.49
N LEU A 395 -5.15 15.40 57.49
CA LEU A 395 -6.25 16.41 57.45
C LEU A 395 -5.85 17.79 58.05
N PRO A 396 -6.51 18.93 57.70
CA PRO A 396 -7.57 19.17 56.69
C PRO A 396 -7.34 20.38 55.75
N CYS A 397 -8.22 20.59 54.74
CA CYS A 397 -8.95 21.87 54.55
C CYS A 397 -10.08 21.79 53.50
N SER A 398 -11.18 22.53 53.74
CA SER A 398 -12.33 22.73 52.81
C SER A 398 -13.22 23.86 53.38
N PRO A 399 -13.86 24.72 52.54
CA PRO A 399 -15.29 24.49 52.18
C PRO A 399 -15.68 25.00 50.76
N ALA A 400 -16.44 24.23 49.95
CA ALA A 400 -17.91 24.31 49.77
C ALA A 400 -18.36 25.24 48.58
N PRO A 401 -19.68 25.43 48.25
CA PRO A 401 -20.30 24.55 47.26
C PRO A 401 -21.23 25.18 46.18
N LEU A 402 -21.50 24.42 45.11
CA LEU A 402 -22.74 24.22 44.31
C LEU A 402 -23.78 25.36 44.11
N PRO A 403 -24.35 25.51 42.89
CA PRO A 403 -25.56 24.72 42.57
C PRO A 403 -25.65 24.15 41.14
N ALA A 404 -26.64 23.28 40.91
CA ALA A 404 -26.94 22.64 39.62
C ALA A 404 -28.28 23.12 39.03
N VAL A 405 -28.44 23.01 37.70
CA VAL A 405 -29.68 23.35 36.96
C VAL A 405 -30.35 22.08 36.39
N LYS A 406 -31.68 22.11 36.27
CA LYS A 406 -32.55 20.93 36.09
C LYS A 406 -32.71 20.46 34.65
N LYS A 407 -33.06 19.18 34.48
CA LYS A 407 -33.67 18.62 33.26
C LYS A 407 -34.98 19.34 32.93
N MET A 408 -35.32 19.41 31.64
CA MET A 408 -36.68 19.65 31.15
C MET A 408 -36.94 18.78 29.92
N CYS A 409 -38.14 18.21 29.80
CA CYS A 409 -38.56 17.30 28.72
C CYS A 409 -40.03 17.53 28.34
N ARG A 410 -40.41 17.10 27.12
CA ARG A 410 -41.76 17.08 26.46
C ARG A 410 -41.87 18.06 25.27
N PRO A 411 -42.78 17.81 24.30
CA PRO A 411 -43.12 16.52 23.69
C PRO A 411 -43.19 16.61 22.14
N ALA A 412 -43.66 15.55 21.46
CA ALA A 412 -43.75 15.48 20.00
C ALA A 412 -44.96 16.21 19.38
N ARG A 413 -44.90 16.44 18.05
CA ARG A 413 -46.06 16.59 17.14
C ARG A 413 -45.81 15.82 15.84
N VAL A 414 -46.88 15.62 15.06
CA VAL A 414 -47.02 14.63 13.97
C VAL A 414 -47.78 15.24 12.79
N CYS A 415 -47.54 14.72 11.57
CA CYS A 415 -48.13 15.14 10.28
C CYS A 415 -47.72 16.55 9.79
N SER A 416 -47.80 16.89 8.49
CA SER A 416 -48.45 16.21 7.34
C SER A 416 -47.68 16.40 6.02
N THR A 417 -47.77 15.41 5.11
CA THR A 417 -47.60 15.61 3.65
C THR A 417 -48.90 16.14 3.03
N PRO A 418 -48.86 16.73 1.82
CA PRO A 418 -49.48 16.04 0.68
C PRO A 418 -48.79 16.24 -0.69
N SER A 419 -49.24 15.44 -1.66
CA SER A 419 -49.27 15.60 -3.15
C SER A 419 -48.22 16.48 -3.87
N LEU A 420 -47.46 15.97 -4.84
CA LEU A 420 -47.85 15.52 -6.21
C LEU A 420 -48.36 16.62 -7.15
N THR A 421 -47.54 16.96 -8.15
CA THR A 421 -47.95 17.43 -9.49
C THR A 421 -46.94 16.92 -10.53
N GLN A 422 -47.45 16.53 -11.71
CA GLN A 422 -46.65 16.13 -12.89
C GLN A 422 -46.60 17.28 -13.92
N LYS A 423 -45.92 17.03 -15.06
CA LYS A 423 -45.79 17.82 -16.30
C LYS A 423 -44.58 18.77 -16.32
N THR A 424 -43.85 18.94 -17.43
CA THR A 424 -43.93 18.25 -18.75
C THR A 424 -42.57 18.16 -19.44
N GLN A 425 -42.52 17.35 -20.51
CA GLN A 425 -41.47 17.39 -21.54
C GLN A 425 -41.27 18.80 -22.10
N GLY A 426 -40.03 19.07 -22.53
CA GLY A 426 -39.64 20.16 -23.42
C GLY A 426 -38.30 19.79 -24.02
N SER A 427 -38.20 19.83 -25.35
CA SER A 427 -36.98 19.53 -26.11
C SER A 427 -36.41 20.81 -26.69
N ASP A 428 -35.09 20.93 -26.68
CA ASP A 428 -34.22 21.37 -27.78
C ASP A 428 -32.79 20.83 -27.52
#